data_AF-A0AAE8HYF3-F1
#
_entry.id   AF-A0AAE8HYF3-F1
#
_cell.length_a   1.000
_cell.length_b   1.000
_cell.length_c   1.000
_cell.angle_alpha   90.00
_cell.angle_beta   90.00
_cell.angle_gamma   90.00
#
_symmetry.space_group_name_H-M   'P 1'
#
loop_
_entity.id
_entity.type
_entity.pdbx_description
1 polymer ?
#
loop_
_entity_poly.entity_id
_entity_poly.type
_entity_poly.pdbx_seq_one_letter_code
_entity_poly.pdbx_strand_id
1 'polypeptide(L)' 'MSGADILGQVRHTRVVLAAAHRDHDTANNIGANLAAFCQRCHMIHDRPEHRRRRWRTLFRRKALGGLFSGPYA' A
#
# COMPACT_ATOMS: atom_id res chain seq x y z
N MET A 1 -29.66 -26.81 -13.10
CA MET A 1 -29.19 -25.88 -12.05
C MET A 1 -29.35 -24.47 -12.59
N SER A 2 -30.08 -23.62 -11.88
CA SER A 2 -30.30 -22.25 -12.32
C SER A 2 -29.06 -21.38 -12.05
N GLY A 3 -28.87 -20.28 -12.77
CA GLY A 3 -27.77 -19.34 -12.49
C GLY A 3 -27.84 -18.74 -11.07
N ALA A 4 -29.03 -18.72 -10.47
CA ALA A 4 -29.23 -18.27 -9.09
C ALA A 4 -28.64 -19.26 -8.05
N ASP A 5 -28.71 -20.56 -8.32
CA ASP A 5 -28.12 -21.60 -7.45
C ASP A 5 -26.59 -21.46 -7.37
N ILE A 6 -25.95 -21.07 -8.48
CA ILE A 6 -24.50 -20.86 -8.56
C ILE A 6 -24.10 -19.66 -7.68
N LEU A 7 -24.83 -18.54 -7.76
CA LEU A 7 -24.51 -17.35 -6.96
C LEU A 7 -24.72 -17.56 -5.45
N GLY A 8 -25.64 -18.44 -5.05
CA GLY A 8 -25.88 -18.85 -3.66
C GLY A 8 -24.82 -19.80 -3.09
N GLN A 9 -24.08 -20.53 -3.93
CA GLN A 9 -23.01 -21.44 -3.51
C GLN A 9 -21.62 -20.78 -3.50
N VAL A 10 -21.46 -19.63 -4.16
CA VAL A 10 -20.18 -18.91 -4.22
C VAL A 10 -19.93 -18.17 -2.91
N ARG A 11 -18.72 -18.32 -2.36
CA ARG A 11 -18.27 -17.53 -1.21
C ARG A 11 -18.00 -16.08 -1.64
N HIS A 12 -18.74 -15.15 -1.06
CA HIS A 12 -18.52 -13.72 -1.24
C HIS A 12 -17.73 -13.15 -0.07
N THR A 13 -16.89 -12.15 -0.33
CA THR A 13 -16.18 -11.41 0.71
C THR A 13 -16.50 -9.94 0.55
N ARG A 14 -16.94 -9.29 1.63
CA ARG A 14 -17.16 -7.85 1.64
C ARG A 14 -15.80 -7.14 1.60
N VAL A 15 -15.67 -6.17 0.69
CA VAL A 15 -14.42 -5.43 0.48
C VAL A 15 -14.70 -3.94 0.68
N VAL A 16 -13.83 -3.28 1.44
CA VAL A 16 -13.85 -1.82 1.61
C VAL A 16 -12.86 -1.21 0.61
N LEU A 17 -13.33 -0.17 -0.08
CA LEU A 17 -12.50 0.62 -0.99
C LEU A 17 -11.98 1.86 -0.27
N ALA A 18 -10.69 2.16 -0.46
CA ALA A 18 -10.03 3.37 0.02
C ALA A 18 -9.62 4.23 -1.17
N ALA A 19 -9.72 5.55 -1.03
CA ALA A 19 -9.19 6.49 -2.01
C ALA A 19 -7.67 6.67 -1.83
N ALA A 20 -6.92 6.68 -2.93
CA ALA A 20 -5.48 6.89 -2.93
C ALA A 20 -5.01 7.66 -4.17
N HIS A 21 -3.88 8.35 -4.02
CA HIS A 21 -3.15 9.03 -5.10
C HIS A 21 -2.33 8.01 -5.89
N ARG A 22 -2.47 7.98 -7.22
CA ARG A 22 -1.78 7.01 -8.10
C ARG A 22 -0.27 7.24 -8.19
N ASP A 23 0.17 8.47 -7.94
CA ASP A 23 1.57 8.89 -7.98
C ASP A 23 2.23 8.96 -6.59
N HIS A 24 1.51 8.56 -5.54
CA HIS A 24 1.94 8.65 -4.14
C HIS A 24 2.20 10.07 -3.63
N ASP A 25 1.88 11.11 -4.41
CA ASP A 25 1.98 12.52 -4.01
C ASP A 25 0.64 13.04 -3.50
N THR A 26 0.58 13.26 -2.18
CA THR A 26 -0.62 13.74 -1.50
C THR A 26 -0.97 15.20 -1.84
N ALA A 27 -0.06 15.94 -2.47
CA ALA A 27 -0.33 17.30 -2.95
C ALA A 27 -1.06 17.32 -4.30
N ASN A 28 -0.92 16.26 -5.11
CA ASN A 28 -1.51 16.20 -6.45
C ASN A 28 -2.97 15.74 -6.42
N ASN A 29 -3.89 16.66 -6.12
CA ASN A 29 -5.31 16.36 -5.91
C ASN A 29 -6.18 16.41 -7.18
N ILE A 30 -5.58 16.27 -8.36
CA ILE A 30 -6.36 16.20 -9.60
C ILE A 30 -7.20 14.93 -9.62
N GLY A 31 -8.45 15.02 -10.10
CA GLY A 31 -9.38 13.88 -10.09
C GLY A 31 -8.84 12.64 -10.83
N ALA A 32 -8.06 12.85 -11.89
CA ALA A 32 -7.41 11.76 -12.64
C ALA A 32 -6.33 11.00 -11.84
N ASN A 33 -5.78 11.63 -10.79
CA ASN A 33 -4.77 11.03 -9.91
C ASN A 33 -5.41 10.27 -8.74
N LEU A 34 -6.69 10.47 -8.45
CA LEU A 34 -7.38 9.74 -7.39
C LEU A 34 -7.93 8.40 -7.94
N ALA A 35 -7.76 7.33 -7.17
CA ALA A 35 -8.31 6.02 -7.48
C ALA A 35 -8.90 5.38 -6.22
N ALA A 36 -9.93 4.56 -6.40
CA ALA A 36 -10.48 3.72 -5.33
C ALA A 36 -9.87 2.32 -5.42
N PHE A 37 -9.14 1.91 -4.38
CA PHE A 37 -8.52 0.60 -4.29
C PHE A 37 -9.12 -0.24 -3.17
N CYS A 38 -9.30 -1.54 -3.40
CA CYS A 38 -9.52 -2.47 -2.30
C CYS A 38 -8.25 -2.69 -1.48
N GLN A 39 -8.37 -3.22 -0.27
CA GLN A 39 -7.22 -3.52 0.60
C GLN A 39 -6.08 -4.26 -0.11
N ARG A 40 -6.38 -5.29 -0.92
CA ARG A 40 -5.35 -6.05 -1.66
C ARG A 40 -4.67 -5.20 -2.73
N CYS A 41 -5.45 -4.52 -3.58
CA CYS A 41 -4.90 -3.71 -4.66
C CYS A 41 -4.13 -2.51 -4.12
N HIS A 42 -4.60 -1.91 -3.02
CA HIS A 42 -3.92 -0.81 -2.36
C HIS A 42 -2.53 -1.23 -1.86
N MET A 43 -2.44 -2.37 -1.16
CA MET A 43 -1.15 -2.91 -0.69
C MET A 43 -0.18 -3.27 -1.83
N ILE A 44 -0.70 -3.73 -2.98
CA ILE A 44 0.13 -4.02 -4.16
C ILE A 44 0.65 -2.72 -4.77
N HIS A 45 -0.23 -1.72 -4.94
CA HIS A 45 0.12 -0.41 -5.48
C HIS A 45 1.18 0.30 -4.64
N ASP A 46 1.05 0.27 -3.31
CA ASP A 46 1.96 0.96 -2.39
C ASP A 46 3.26 0.20 -2.11
N ARG A 47 3.37 -1.06 -2.55
CA ARG A 47 4.54 -1.90 -2.29
C ARG A 47 5.88 -1.23 -2.64
N PRO A 48 6.06 -0.58 -3.81
CA PRO A 48 7.32 0.09 -4.14
C PRO A 48 7.62 1.26 -3.20
N GLU A 49 6.63 2.10 -2.90
CA GLU A 49 6.81 3.27 -2.04
C GLU A 49 7.07 2.85 -0.58
N HIS A 50 6.37 1.82 -0.08
CA HIS A 50 6.66 1.22 1.22
C HIS A 50 8.10 0.69 1.30
N ARG A 51 8.61 0.02 0.25
CA ARG A 51 10.01 -0.43 0.19
C ARG A 51 10.97 0.75 0.22
N ARG A 52 10.71 1.82 -0.55
CA ARG A 52 11.52 3.04 -0.57
C ARG A 52 11.57 3.71 0.80
N ARG A 53 10.42 3.90 1.45
CA ARG A 53 10.33 4.48 2.81
C ARG A 53 11.06 3.62 3.84
N ARG A 54 10.83 2.30 3.83
CA ARG A 54 11.51 1.36 4.74
C ARG A 54 13.02 1.40 4.56
N TRP A 55 13.50 1.39 3.32
CA TRP A 55 14.93 1.50 3.02
C TRP A 55 15.52 2.80 3.56
N ARG A 56 14.87 3.95 3.30
CA ARG A 56 15.33 5.27 3.78
C ARG A 56 15.44 5.29 5.31
N THR A 57 14.45 4.75 6.02
CA THR A 57 14.46 4.66 7.49
C THR A 57 15.62 3.80 8.00
N LEU A 58 15.82 2.62 7.41
CA LEU A 58 16.91 1.72 7.80
C LEU A 58 18.29 2.30 7.47
N PHE A 59 18.44 2.91 6.31
CA PHE A 59 19.66 3.60 5.90
C PHE A 59 20.05 4.68 6.91
N ARG A 60 19.10 5.56 7.28
CA ARG A 60 19.35 6.63 8.26
C ARG A 60 19.78 6.09 9.63
N ARG A 61 19.16 5.00 10.10
CA ARG A 61 19.52 4.35 11.37
C ARG A 61 20.95 3.79 11.34
N LYS A 62 21.32 3.10 10.25
CA LYS A 62 22.68 2.55 10.08
C LYS A 62 23.73 3.65 9.95
N ALA A 63 23.46 4.70 9.17
CA ALA A 63 24.37 5.83 9.01
C ALA A 63 24.66 6.53 10.35
N LEU A 64 23.64 6.71 11.20
CA LEU A 64 23.83 7.24 12.55
C LEU A 64 24.67 6.32 13.44
N GLY A 65 24.42 5.00 13.40
CA GLY A 65 25.21 4.01 14.16
C GLY A 65 26.68 3.94 13.74
N GLY A 66 26.97 4.14 12.45
CA GLY A 66 28.34 4.19 11.95
C GLY A 66 29.10 5.48 12.30
N LEU A 67 28.41 6.61 12.50
CA LEU A 67 29.03 7.89 12.88
C LEU A 67 29.21 8.04 14.38
N PHE A 68 28.28 7.51 15.18
CA PHE A 68 28.31 7.53 16.63
C PHE A 68 27.99 6.11 17.05
N SER A 69 28.91 5.40 17.72
CA SER A 69 28.85 3.98 18.13
C SER A 69 27.52 3.56 18.78
N GLY A 70 26.47 3.52 17.98
CA GLY A 70 25.08 3.43 18.40
C GLY A 70 24.65 1.97 18.43
N PRO A 71 23.38 1.69 18.77
CA PRO A 71 22.89 0.32 18.88
C PRO A 71 22.85 -0.46 17.55
N TYR A 72 23.24 0.18 16.44
CA TYR A 72 23.34 -0.40 15.10
C TYR A 72 24.74 -0.25 14.48
N ALA A 73 25.77 0.05 15.29
CA ALA A 73 27.17 0.01 14.88
C ALA A 73 27.59 -1.40 14.45
#